data_AF-A0A4P0Y5B2-F1
#
_entry.id   AF-A0A4P0Y5B2-F1
#
_cell.length_a   1.000
_cell.length_b   1.000
_cell.length_c   1.000
_cell.angle_alpha   90.00
_cell.angle_beta   90.00
_cell.angle_gamma   90.00
#
_symmetry.space_group_name_H-M   'P 1'
#
loop_
_entity.id
_entity.type
_entity.pdbx_description
1 polymer ?
#
loop_
_entity_poly.entity_id
_entity_poly.type
_entity_poly.pdbx_seq_one_letter_code
_entity_poly.pdbx_strand_id
1 'polypeptide(L)'
;MPNLAVNHQEVFGMTAFPKVALIGPGAIGTTIAAALFERGRAPMVCGRTAHSALVLRTDEGEIVVPGPVYTDPMAIAAPFDLVFVAVKTTQTEAIAPWLTALCSPDTVVCVLQNGR
;
A
#
# COMPACT_ATOMS: atom_id res chain seq x y z
N MET A 1 42.04 -10.14 26.07
CA MET A 1 41.42 -10.93 24.99
C MET A 1 39.92 -10.94 25.24
N PRO A 2 39.10 -10.54 24.25
CA PRO A 2 37.73 -10.12 24.50
C PRO A 2 36.76 -11.29 24.70
N ASN A 3 35.84 -11.05 25.63
CA ASN A 3 34.65 -11.81 25.94
C ASN A 3 33.78 -11.94 24.68
N LEU A 4 33.40 -13.16 24.30
CA LEU A 4 32.31 -13.38 23.33
C LEU A 4 31.04 -12.82 23.97
N ALA A 5 30.70 -11.59 23.60
CA ALA A 5 29.35 -11.09 23.79
C ALA A 5 28.41 -12.06 23.09
N VAL A 6 27.71 -12.85 23.91
CA VAL A 6 26.48 -13.53 23.50
C VAL A 6 25.63 -12.44 22.87
N ASN A 7 25.46 -12.53 21.56
CA ASN A 7 24.63 -11.61 20.81
C ASN A 7 23.19 -11.90 21.24
N HIS A 8 22.76 -11.20 22.30
CA HIS A 8 21.36 -11.06 22.66
C HIS A 8 20.71 -10.22 21.56
N GLN A 9 20.54 -10.79 20.37
CA GLN A 9 19.39 -10.47 19.56
C GLN A 9 18.20 -11.04 20.32
N GLU A 10 17.74 -10.25 21.30
CA GLU A 10 16.39 -10.39 21.81
C GLU A 10 15.47 -10.45 20.61
N VAL A 11 14.79 -11.58 20.51
CA VAL A 11 13.66 -11.82 19.63
C VAL A 11 12.50 -10.98 20.16
N PHE A 12 12.64 -9.65 20.18
CA PHE A 12 11.50 -8.74 20.28
C PHE A 12 10.67 -9.02 19.04
N GLY A 13 9.54 -9.68 19.24
CA GLY A 13 8.75 -10.33 18.20
C GLY A 13 8.78 -9.56 16.89
N MET A 14 9.31 -10.21 15.84
CA MET A 14 9.08 -9.75 14.48
C MET A 14 7.57 -9.86 14.23
N THR A 15 6.81 -8.85 14.64
CA THR A 15 5.47 -8.66 14.10
C THR A 15 5.68 -8.46 12.62
N ALA A 16 5.23 -9.41 11.81
CA ALA A 16 5.21 -9.25 10.37
C ALA A 16 4.66 -7.85 10.05
N PHE A 17 5.30 -7.11 9.14
CA PHE A 17 4.80 -5.79 8.76
C PHE A 17 3.34 -5.92 8.26
N PRO A 18 2.47 -4.95 8.57
CA PRO A 18 1.08 -5.01 8.13
C PRO A 18 1.01 -5.13 6.61
N LYS A 19 0.13 -6.00 6.12
CA LYS A 19 -0.23 -6.08 4.70
C LYS A 19 -0.96 -4.80 4.32
N VAL A 20 -0.39 -4.08 3.36
CA VAL A 20 -0.92 -2.79 2.89
C VAL A 20 -1.53 -2.94 1.50
N ALA A 21 -2.75 -2.42 1.32
CA ALA A 21 -3.34 -2.16 0.01
C ALA A 21 -3.55 -0.67 -0.22
N LEU A 22 -3.53 -0.27 -1.49
CA LEU A 22 -3.74 1.10 -1.93
C LEU A 22 -4.75 1.14 -3.07
N ILE A 23 -5.90 1.76 -2.84
CA ILE A 23 -6.95 1.97 -3.83
C ILE A 23 -6.80 3.36 -4.43
N GLY A 24 -6.62 3.42 -5.75
CA GLY A 24 -6.52 4.66 -6.51
C GLY A 24 -5.08 5.13 -6.72
N PRO A 25 -4.32 4.54 -7.66
CA PRO A 25 -2.98 4.98 -8.03
C PRO A 25 -3.00 6.25 -8.91
N GLY A 26 -3.69 7.29 -8.43
CA GLY A 26 -3.52 8.66 -8.95
C GLY A 26 -2.30 9.33 -8.32
N ALA A 27 -2.21 10.66 -8.44
CA ALA A 27 -1.07 11.41 -7.91
C ALA A 27 -0.77 11.13 -6.41
N ILE A 28 -1.79 11.24 -5.55
CA ILE A 28 -1.65 10.97 -4.11
C ILE A 28 -1.30 9.49 -3.86
N GLY A 29 -2.02 8.57 -4.51
CA GLY A 29 -1.78 7.14 -4.34
C GLY A 29 -0.37 6.71 -4.75
N THR A 30 0.12 7.21 -5.88
CA THR A 30 1.49 6.96 -6.35
C THR A 30 2.53 7.55 -5.39
N THR A 31 2.27 8.71 -4.80
CA THR A 31 3.15 9.31 -3.80
C THR A 31 3.29 8.41 -2.56
N ILE A 32 2.18 7.89 -2.05
CA ILE A 32 2.18 6.96 -0.91
C ILE A 32 2.86 5.65 -1.27
N ALA A 33 2.58 5.09 -2.45
CA ALA A 33 3.19 3.86 -2.91
C ALA A 33 4.73 4.00 -3.02
N ALA A 34 5.22 5.13 -3.55
CA ALA A 34 6.64 5.43 -3.63
C ALA A 34 7.27 5.56 -2.24
N ALA A 35 6.66 6.32 -1.33
CA ALA A 35 7.16 6.48 0.03
C ALA A 35 7.23 5.15 0.81
N LEU A 36 6.28 4.24 0.59
CA LEU A 36 6.33 2.89 1.14
C LEU A 36 7.45 2.06 0.51
N PHE A 37 7.60 2.13 -0.82
CA PHE A 37 8.60 1.40 -1.58
C PHE A 37 10.03 1.75 -1.14
N GLU A 38 10.32 3.02 -0.94
CA GLU A 38 11.62 3.49 -0.43
C GLU A 38 11.95 2.96 0.98
N ARG A 39 10.94 2.53 1.75
CA ARG A 39 11.09 1.88 3.05
C ARG A 39 11.12 0.36 2.97
N GLY A 40 11.25 -0.21 1.78
CA GLY A 40 11.25 -1.65 1.54
C GLY A 40 9.86 -2.29 1.70
N ARG A 41 8.78 -1.50 1.58
CA ARG A 41 7.40 -1.99 1.68
C ARG A 41 6.72 -1.89 0.32
N ALA A 42 6.12 -2.98 -0.15
CA ALA A 42 5.38 -3.00 -1.41
C ALA A 42 3.88 -3.14 -1.13
N PRO A 43 3.08 -2.05 -1.24
CA PRO A 43 1.64 -2.19 -1.13
C PRO A 43 1.07 -2.91 -2.36
N MET A 44 -0.02 -3.66 -2.17
CA MET A 44 -0.84 -4.07 -3.30
C MET A 44 -1.56 -2.85 -3.87
N VAL A 45 -1.36 -2.56 -5.14
CA VAL A 45 -1.97 -1.39 -5.79
C VAL A 45 -3.20 -1.80 -6.56
N CYS A 46 -4.33 -1.17 -6.25
CA CYS A 46 -5.65 -1.44 -6.83
C CYS A 46 -6.16 -0.22 -7.59
N GLY A 47 -6.52 -0.39 -8.85
CA GLY A 47 -6.93 0.70 -9.74
C GLY A 47 -7.95 0.27 -10.79
N ARG A 48 -8.19 1.16 -11.76
CA ARG A 48 -9.08 0.87 -12.91
C ARG A 48 -8.32 0.52 -14.18
N THR A 49 -7.07 0.94 -14.26
CA THR A 49 -6.22 0.75 -15.44
C THR A 49 -5.02 -0.06 -15.02
N ALA A 50 -4.73 -1.12 -15.76
CA ALA A 50 -3.57 -1.94 -15.52
C ALA A 50 -2.31 -1.15 -15.88
N HIS A 51 -1.33 -1.16 -14.98
CA HIS A 51 0.00 -0.62 -15.20
C HIS A 51 1.02 -1.62 -14.66
N SER A 52 2.12 -1.81 -15.38
CA SER A 52 3.23 -2.68 -14.96
C SER A 52 4.09 -2.05 -13.87
N ALA A 53 4.02 -0.72 -13.71
CA ALA A 53 4.67 0.03 -12.65
C ALA A 53 3.96 1.37 -12.41
N LEU A 54 4.13 1.93 -11.23
CA LEU A 54 3.86 3.34 -10.96
C LEU A 54 5.17 4.12 -11.00
N VAL A 55 5.09 5.37 -11.45
CA VAL A 55 6.25 6.25 -11.54
C VAL A 55 5.92 7.55 -10.82
N LEU A 56 6.68 7.85 -9.77
CA LEU A 56 6.68 9.16 -9.12
C LEU A 56 7.87 9.96 -9.63
N ARG A 57 7.62 11.17 -10.13
CA ARG A 57 8.67 12.12 -10.52
C ARG A 57 8.65 13.31 -9.58
N THR A 58 9.82 13.64 -9.04
CA THR A 58 10.07 14.82 -8.21
C THR A 58 11.25 15.59 -8.79
N ASP A 59 11.53 16.77 -8.26
CA ASP A 59 12.71 17.55 -8.64
C ASP A 59 14.03 16.83 -8.27
N GLU A 60 13.95 15.87 -7.34
CA GLU A 60 15.08 15.09 -6.83
C GLU A 60 15.34 13.80 -7.62
N GLY A 61 14.37 13.35 -8.44
CA GLY A 61 14.52 12.18 -9.28
C GLY A 61 13.22 11.44 -9.59
N GLU A 62 13.37 10.18 -10.02
CA GLU A 62 12.27 9.29 -10.36
C GLU A 62 12.28 8.05 -9.47
N ILE A 63 11.13 7.73 -8.87
CA ILE A 63 10.91 6.50 -8.11
C ILE A 63 9.97 5.61 -8.89
N VAL A 64 10.43 4.41 -9.24
CA VAL A 64 9.64 3.40 -9.95
C VAL A 64 9.17 2.35 -8.95
N VAL A 65 7.86 2.29 -8.72
CA VAL A 65 7.23 1.27 -7.88
C VAL A 65 6.79 0.12 -8.79
N PRO A 66 7.32 -1.10 -8.62
CA PRO A 66 6.90 -2.25 -9.40
C PRO A 66 5.40 -2.54 -9.22
N GLY A 67 4.71 -2.85 -10.31
CA GLY A 67 3.33 -3.31 -10.30
C GLY A 67 3.20 -4.82 -10.02
N PRO A 68 2.07 -5.44 -10.43
CA PRO A 68 1.01 -4.87 -11.25
C PRO A 68 0.03 -4.00 -10.46
N VAL A 69 -0.60 -3.04 -11.16
CA VAL A 69 -1.86 -2.46 -10.70
C VAL A 69 -2.98 -3.46 -10.95
N TYR A 70 -3.57 -3.98 -9.89
CA TYR A 70 -4.72 -4.88 -9.94
C TYR A 70 -5.98 -4.12 -10.31
N THR A 71 -6.75 -4.68 -11.25
CA THR A 71 -7.98 -4.08 -11.76
C THR A 71 -9.24 -4.88 -11.43
N ASP A 72 -9.08 -6.07 -10.84
CA ASP A 72 -10.17 -6.96 -10.48
C ASP A 72 -10.19 -7.23 -8.96
N PRO A 73 -11.18 -6.69 -8.22
CA PRO A 73 -11.38 -6.99 -6.80
C PRO A 73 -11.64 -8.47 -6.51
N MET A 74 -12.18 -9.23 -7.46
CA MET A 74 -12.49 -10.65 -7.27
C MET A 74 -11.24 -11.53 -7.21
N ALA A 75 -10.09 -11.01 -7.66
CA ALA A 75 -8.80 -11.68 -7.57
C ALA A 75 -8.17 -11.61 -6.15
N ILE A 76 -8.77 -10.87 -5.22
CA ILE A 76 -8.25 -10.69 -3.86
C ILE A 76 -8.64 -11.90 -2.99
N ALA A 77 -7.64 -12.62 -2.51
CA ALA A 77 -7.83 -13.86 -1.74
C ALA A 77 -8.03 -13.65 -0.24
N ALA A 78 -7.59 -12.50 0.31
CA ALA A 78 -7.62 -12.24 1.74
C ALA A 78 -7.65 -10.73 2.03
N PRO A 79 -8.24 -10.31 3.17
CA PRO A 79 -8.23 -8.92 3.60
C PRO A 79 -6.82 -8.44 3.99
N PHE A 80 -6.69 -7.12 4.11
CA PHE A 80 -5.46 -6.41 4.43
C PHE A 80 -5.55 -5.77 5.81
N ASP A 81 -4.40 -5.54 6.44
CA ASP A 81 -4.32 -4.90 7.75
C ASP A 81 -4.53 -3.37 7.64
N LEU A 82 -4.04 -2.79 6.54
CA LEU A 82 -4.12 -1.35 6.25
C LEU A 82 -4.51 -1.11 4.79
N VAL A 83 -5.54 -0.29 4.57
CA VAL A 83 -6.02 0.10 3.24
C VAL A 83 -5.96 1.62 3.10
N PHE A 84 -5.15 2.12 2.17
CA PHE A 84 -5.17 3.52 1.76
C PHE A 84 -6.21 3.74 0.66
N VAL A 85 -7.06 4.75 0.82
CA VAL A 85 -8.04 5.17 -0.19
C VAL A 85 -7.65 6.54 -0.73
N ALA A 86 -7.16 6.57 -1.97
CA ALA A 86 -6.65 7.77 -2.65
C ALA A 86 -7.38 8.08 -3.98
N VAL A 87 -8.62 7.59 -4.14
CA VAL A 87 -9.48 7.94 -5.28
C VAL A 87 -10.07 9.35 -5.14
N LYS A 88 -10.44 9.98 -6.25
CA LYS A 88 -11.20 11.25 -6.21
C LYS A 88 -12.53 11.04 -5.48
N THR A 89 -13.04 12.06 -4.78
CA THR A 89 -14.32 11.97 -4.02
C THR A 89 -15.48 11.51 -4.89
N THR A 90 -15.53 11.96 -6.15
CA THR A 90 -16.51 11.54 -7.17
C THR A 90 -16.44 10.06 -7.58
N GLN A 91 -15.44 9.31 -7.12
CA GLN A 91 -15.24 7.89 -7.43
C GLN A 91 -15.40 6.99 -6.19
N THR A 92 -15.86 7.54 -5.07
CA THR A 92 -15.97 6.80 -3.80
C THR A 92 -16.95 5.62 -3.89
N GLU A 93 -18.09 5.78 -4.56
CA GLU A 93 -19.03 4.66 -4.75
C GLU A 93 -18.43 3.53 -5.59
N ALA A 94 -17.61 3.89 -6.59
CA ALA A 94 -17.02 2.93 -7.52
C ALA A 94 -15.97 2.01 -6.88
N ILE A 95 -15.50 2.31 -5.66
CA ILE A 95 -14.55 1.48 -4.92
C ILE A 95 -15.19 0.53 -3.92
N ALA A 96 -16.53 0.50 -3.80
CA ALA A 96 -17.20 -0.41 -2.88
C ALA A 96 -16.76 -1.89 -3.06
N PRO A 97 -16.62 -2.44 -4.28
CA PRO A 97 -16.11 -3.80 -4.46
C PRO A 97 -14.69 -4.01 -3.92
N TRP A 98 -13.82 -2.99 -4.06
CA TRP A 98 -12.47 -3.03 -3.49
C TRP A 98 -12.50 -3.03 -1.96
N LEU A 99 -13.34 -2.19 -1.35
CA LEU A 99 -13.48 -2.16 0.11
C LEU A 99 -14.00 -3.49 0.64
N THR A 100 -15.01 -4.09 -0.01
CA THR A 100 -15.52 -5.42 0.34
C THR A 100 -14.46 -6.50 0.27
N ALA A 101 -13.60 -6.47 -0.76
CA ALA A 101 -12.57 -7.48 -0.96
C ALA A 101 -11.34 -7.31 -0.04
N LEU A 102 -10.98 -6.06 0.26
CA LEU A 102 -9.75 -5.73 0.98
C LEU A 102 -9.93 -5.59 2.50
N CYS A 103 -11.16 -5.40 2.99
CA CYS A 103 -11.40 -5.08 4.40
C CYS A 103 -12.04 -6.23 5.17
N SER A 104 -11.63 -6.34 6.43
CA SER A 104 -12.27 -7.09 7.50
C SER A 104 -12.62 -6.12 8.64
N PRO A 105 -13.32 -6.56 9.71
CA PRO A 105 -13.58 -5.72 10.89
C PRO A 105 -12.31 -5.15 11.55
N ASP A 106 -11.16 -5.81 11.39
CA ASP A 106 -9.88 -5.39 11.98
C ASP A 106 -9.05 -4.49 11.05
N THR A 107 -9.51 -4.27 9.81
CA THR A 107 -8.79 -3.46 8.83
C THR A 107 -8.85 -1.98 9.16
N VAL A 108 -7.69 -1.32 9.19
CA VAL A 108 -7.62 0.14 9.28
C VAL A 108 -7.73 0.74 7.87
N VAL A 109 -8.68 1.66 7.68
CA VAL A 109 -8.86 2.37 6.41
C VAL A 109 -8.40 3.83 6.56
N CYS A 110 -7.39 4.24 5.81
CA CYS A 110 -6.89 5.61 5.75
C CYS A 110 -7.39 6.31 4.48
N VAL A 111 -8.32 7.26 4.64
CA VAL A 111 -8.87 8.03 3.52
C VAL A 111 -8.00 9.27 3.26
N LEU A 112 -7.43 9.33 2.06
CA LEU A 112 -6.52 10.38 1.60
C LEU A 112 -7.18 11.22 0.51
N GLN A 113 -8.36 11.76 0.82
CA GLN A 113 -9.17 12.55 -0.10
C GLN A 113 -9.21 14.00 0.34
N ASN A 114 -9.01 14.91 -0.60
CA ASN A 114 -9.33 16.32 -0.37
C ASN A 114 -10.86 16.47 -0.36
N GLY A 115 -11.42 17.11 0.66
CA GLY A 115 -12.85 17.33 0.78
C GLY A 115 -13.36 18.25 -0.34
N ARG A 116 -14.05 17.67 -1.33
CA ARG A 116 -14.92 18.38 -2.27
C ARG A 116 -16.07 17.48 -2.69
#